data_AF-A0A1B9S2Z5-F1
#
_entry.id   AF-A0A1B9S2Z5-F1
#
_cell.length_a   1.000
_cell.length_b   1.000
_cell.length_c   1.000
_cell.angle_alpha   90.00
_cell.angle_beta   90.00
_cell.angle_gamma   90.00
#
_symmetry.space_group_name_H-M   'P 1'
#
loop_
_entity.id
_entity.type
_entity.pdbx_description
1 polymer ?
#
loop_
_entity_poly.entity_id
_entity_poly.type
_entity_poly.pdbx_seq_one_letter_code
_entity_poly.pdbx_strand_id
1 'polypeptide(L)'
;MKALIDHPVADWVYRRANERLTGRALACAVNARNHLVRAQRIADAEISRTIAYFCVTHATEEAVACVIAAAKENGYKSLAGRVNIRDRAQKAVVASYAQIIADHAEELGLSVALNPATDDVLVKARSDEKEVGYPLGLRLFSFNEDGQNPSSDAAHDAFVSRFPDVETMVDYVQKRASFRDNALYARDGGAPDLSPEQLNIGLREHTLLTLSLIWAAMDVTTHKEPEPFVVQILGAISAVIDVVRPPKVCKHCGK
;
A
#
# COMPACT_ATOMS: atom_id res chain seq x y z
N MET A 1 -15.48 11.69 14.96
CA MET A 1 -14.13 11.78 14.37
C MET A 1 -14.33 12.12 12.89
N LYS A 2 -13.68 13.15 12.35
CA LYS A 2 -13.83 13.46 10.91
C LYS A 2 -13.20 12.31 10.12
N ALA A 3 -13.89 11.79 9.10
CA ALA A 3 -13.36 10.69 8.32
C ALA A 3 -12.06 11.12 7.63
N LEU A 4 -11.04 10.26 7.65
CA LEU A 4 -9.74 10.54 7.02
C LEU A 4 -9.87 10.81 5.51
N ILE A 5 -10.93 10.29 4.88
CA ILE A 5 -11.25 10.53 3.48
C ILE A 5 -11.68 11.97 3.19
N ASP A 6 -12.13 12.71 4.20
CA ASP A 6 -12.50 14.13 4.11
C ASP A 6 -11.33 15.06 4.47
N HIS A 7 -10.14 14.49 4.73
CA HIS A 7 -8.94 15.27 4.97
C HIS A 7 -8.48 15.96 3.69
N PRO A 8 -8.02 17.22 3.73
CA PRO A 8 -7.56 17.94 2.53
C PRO A 8 -6.51 17.18 1.70
N VAL A 9 -5.59 16.45 2.35
CA VAL A 9 -4.60 15.61 1.66
C VAL A 9 -5.27 14.48 0.88
N ALA A 10 -6.33 13.87 1.41
CA ALA A 10 -7.06 12.82 0.72
C ALA A 10 -7.75 13.37 -0.55
N ASP A 11 -8.42 14.52 -0.43
CA ASP A 11 -8.99 15.22 -1.57
C ASP A 11 -7.93 15.56 -2.64
N TRP A 12 -6.80 16.10 -2.21
CA TRP A 12 -5.67 16.41 -3.08
C TRP A 12 -5.16 15.15 -3.82
N VAL A 13 -4.96 14.03 -3.12
CA VAL A 13 -4.48 12.77 -3.72
C VAL A 13 -5.44 12.31 -4.81
N TYR A 14 -6.76 12.34 -4.55
CA TYR A 14 -7.74 11.90 -5.54
C TYR A 14 -7.87 12.85 -6.73
N ARG A 15 -7.87 14.16 -6.50
CA ARG A 15 -7.91 15.14 -7.59
C ARG A 15 -6.69 14.99 -8.48
N ARG A 16 -5.49 14.98 -7.90
CA ARG A 16 -4.23 14.81 -8.64
C ARG A 16 -4.12 13.47 -9.34
N ALA A 17 -4.68 12.40 -8.77
CA ALA A 17 -4.69 11.09 -9.43
C ALA A 17 -5.43 11.12 -10.77
N ASN A 18 -6.54 11.87 -10.86
CA ASN A 18 -7.27 12.06 -12.13
C ASN A 18 -6.49 12.87 -13.17
N GLU A 19 -5.57 13.72 -12.73
CA GLU A 19 -4.72 14.53 -13.60
C GLU A 19 -3.46 13.79 -14.07
N ARG A 20 -2.86 12.95 -13.18
CA ARG A 20 -1.53 12.36 -13.38
C ARG A 20 -1.54 10.88 -13.78
N LEU A 21 -2.59 10.13 -13.45
CA LEU A 21 -2.71 8.71 -13.80
C LEU A 21 -3.56 8.55 -15.06
N THR A 22 -3.29 7.49 -15.82
CA THR A 22 -4.10 7.11 -16.98
C THR A 22 -4.37 5.61 -16.98
N GLY A 23 -5.20 5.15 -17.92
CA GLY A 23 -5.43 3.73 -18.19
C GLY A 23 -5.86 2.93 -16.96
N ARG A 24 -5.19 1.79 -16.76
CA ARG A 24 -5.50 0.87 -15.65
C ARG A 24 -5.18 1.48 -14.28
N ALA A 25 -4.10 2.25 -14.18
CA ALA A 25 -3.71 2.87 -12.92
C ALA A 25 -4.79 3.85 -12.44
N LEU A 26 -5.31 4.69 -13.33
CA LEU A 26 -6.41 5.60 -13.01
C LEU A 26 -7.69 4.87 -12.60
N ALA A 27 -8.10 3.85 -13.37
CA ALA A 27 -9.30 3.06 -13.06
C ALA A 27 -9.22 2.42 -11.66
N CYS A 28 -8.05 1.87 -11.30
CA CYS A 28 -7.81 1.30 -9.97
C CYS A 28 -7.81 2.38 -8.88
N ALA A 29 -7.24 3.57 -9.10
CA ALA A 29 -7.29 4.67 -8.13
C ALA A 29 -8.73 5.14 -7.86
N VAL A 30 -9.55 5.28 -8.91
CA VAL A 30 -10.97 5.62 -8.79
C VAL A 30 -11.74 4.55 -8.02
N ASN A 31 -11.51 3.27 -8.33
CA ASN A 31 -12.14 2.17 -7.60
C ASN A 31 -11.74 2.15 -6.13
N ALA A 32 -10.45 2.33 -5.82
CA ALA A 32 -9.95 2.41 -4.45
C ALA A 32 -10.67 3.51 -3.66
N ARG A 33 -10.79 4.72 -4.22
CA ARG A 33 -11.56 5.82 -3.62
C ARG A 33 -13.02 5.43 -3.37
N ASN A 34 -13.70 4.88 -4.37
CA ASN A 34 -15.10 4.50 -4.26
C ASN A 34 -15.33 3.45 -3.16
N HIS A 35 -14.40 2.51 -3.00
CA HIS A 35 -14.43 1.52 -1.93
C HIS A 35 -14.19 2.14 -0.54
N LEU A 36 -13.28 3.12 -0.41
CA LEU A 36 -13.11 3.86 0.86
C LEU A 36 -14.35 4.67 1.23
N VAL A 37 -14.93 5.42 0.28
CA VAL A 37 -16.19 6.17 0.51
C VAL A 37 -17.29 5.23 0.97
N ARG A 38 -17.41 4.05 0.33
CA ARG A 38 -18.39 3.05 0.69
C ARG A 38 -18.13 2.47 2.08
N ALA A 39 -16.87 2.14 2.40
CA ALA A 39 -16.48 1.65 3.71
C ALA A 39 -16.89 2.63 4.83
N GLN A 40 -16.57 3.91 4.65
CA GLN A 40 -16.91 4.95 5.62
C GLN A 40 -18.42 5.10 5.79
N ARG A 41 -19.18 5.17 4.69
CA ARG A 41 -20.65 5.29 4.75
C ARG A 41 -21.32 4.11 5.46
N ILE A 42 -20.82 2.89 5.23
CA ILE A 42 -21.35 1.68 5.89
C ILE A 42 -21.02 1.70 7.39
N ALA A 43 -19.82 2.18 7.75
CA ALA A 43 -19.42 2.34 9.14
C ALA A 43 -20.23 3.42 9.86
N ASP A 44 -20.39 4.60 9.27
CA ASP A 44 -21.12 5.74 9.85
C ASP A 44 -22.61 5.46 10.04
N ALA A 45 -23.21 4.69 9.13
CA ALA A 45 -24.59 4.25 9.23
C ALA A 45 -24.76 3.00 10.12
N GLU A 46 -23.68 2.51 10.75
CA GLU A 46 -23.64 1.32 11.60
C GLU A 46 -24.26 0.06 10.97
N ILE A 47 -24.25 -0.05 9.64
CA ILE A 47 -24.94 -1.12 8.90
C ILE A 47 -24.26 -2.47 9.14
N SER A 48 -22.94 -2.53 8.95
CA SER A 48 -22.16 -3.75 9.18
C SER A 48 -20.67 -3.41 9.25
N ARG A 49 -20.06 -3.70 10.39
CA ARG A 49 -18.61 -3.49 10.61
C ARG A 49 -17.78 -4.37 9.68
N THR A 50 -18.21 -5.60 9.51
CA THR A 50 -17.53 -6.58 8.65
C THR A 50 -17.58 -6.19 7.18
N ILE A 51 -18.72 -5.67 6.68
CA ILE A 51 -18.81 -5.16 5.29
C ILE A 51 -18.02 -3.85 5.12
N ALA A 52 -18.02 -2.96 6.11
CA ALA A 52 -17.19 -1.76 6.07
C ALA A 52 -15.70 -2.10 5.98
N TYR A 53 -15.23 -3.04 6.81
CA TYR A 53 -13.86 -3.53 6.79
C TYR A 53 -13.53 -4.27 5.47
N PHE A 54 -14.44 -5.07 4.94
CA PHE A 54 -14.28 -5.67 3.61
C PHE A 54 -14.09 -4.59 2.52
N CYS A 55 -14.89 -3.52 2.54
CA CYS A 55 -14.74 -2.44 1.57
C CYS A 55 -13.38 -1.74 1.71
N VAL A 56 -12.92 -1.46 2.93
CA VAL A 56 -11.65 -0.75 3.13
C VAL A 56 -10.44 -1.59 2.73
N THR A 57 -10.46 -2.89 3.01
CA THR A 57 -9.40 -3.82 2.56
C THR A 57 -9.36 -3.93 1.04
N HIS A 58 -10.52 -3.99 0.39
CA HIS A 58 -10.59 -4.03 -1.07
C HIS A 58 -10.13 -2.72 -1.72
N ALA A 59 -10.32 -1.57 -1.06
CA ALA A 59 -9.73 -0.32 -1.51
C ALA A 59 -8.20 -0.38 -1.58
N THR A 60 -7.56 -0.97 -0.56
CA THR A 60 -6.10 -1.21 -0.56
C THR A 60 -5.69 -2.16 -1.68
N GLU A 61 -6.46 -3.22 -1.94
CA GLU A 61 -6.18 -4.14 -3.06
C GLU A 61 -6.21 -3.43 -4.43
N GLU A 62 -7.13 -2.48 -4.62
CA GLU A 62 -7.20 -1.66 -5.83
C GLU A 62 -6.04 -0.64 -5.89
N ALA A 63 -5.66 -0.02 -4.78
CA ALA A 63 -4.51 0.88 -4.74
C ALA A 63 -3.17 0.15 -4.99
N VAL A 64 -3.02 -1.10 -4.54
CA VAL A 64 -1.88 -1.95 -4.93
C VAL A 64 -1.91 -2.20 -6.45
N ALA A 65 -3.07 -2.51 -7.02
CA ALA A 65 -3.18 -2.70 -8.47
C ALA A 65 -2.86 -1.40 -9.23
N CYS A 66 -3.21 -0.24 -8.67
CA CYS A 66 -2.88 1.09 -9.20
C CYS A 66 -1.36 1.30 -9.28
N VAL A 67 -0.62 1.15 -8.18
CA VAL A 67 0.84 1.38 -8.16
C VAL A 67 1.58 0.40 -9.06
N ILE A 68 1.18 -0.88 -9.09
CA ILE A 68 1.81 -1.88 -9.96
C ILE A 68 1.51 -1.60 -11.44
N ALA A 69 0.31 -1.11 -11.78
CA ALA A 69 0.00 -0.70 -13.14
C ALA A 69 0.83 0.53 -13.56
N ALA A 70 0.90 1.55 -12.71
CA ALA A 70 1.71 2.75 -12.97
C ALA A 70 3.20 2.38 -13.15
N ALA A 71 3.75 1.53 -12.27
CA ALA A 71 5.15 1.07 -12.37
C ALA A 71 5.43 0.30 -13.67
N LYS A 72 4.50 -0.55 -14.14
CA LYS A 72 4.66 -1.28 -15.41
C LYS A 72 4.73 -0.34 -16.62
N GLU A 73 4.00 0.76 -16.60
CA GLU A 73 3.94 1.73 -17.69
C GLU A 73 5.11 2.73 -17.67
N ASN A 74 5.78 2.91 -16.53
CA ASN A 74 6.82 3.92 -16.31
C ASN A 74 8.22 3.33 -16.07
N GLY A 75 8.60 2.29 -16.84
CA GLY A 75 9.98 1.79 -16.87
C GLY A 75 10.33 0.67 -15.89
N TYR A 76 9.41 0.25 -15.01
CA TYR A 76 9.67 -0.82 -14.02
C TYR A 76 9.06 -2.17 -14.39
N LYS A 77 8.77 -2.39 -15.68
CA LYS A 77 8.04 -3.58 -16.17
C LYS A 77 8.71 -4.91 -15.80
N SER A 78 10.05 -4.98 -15.76
CA SER A 78 10.78 -6.19 -15.42
C SER A 78 10.52 -6.66 -13.99
N LEU A 79 10.41 -5.73 -13.03
CA LEU A 79 10.18 -6.03 -11.62
C LEU A 79 8.68 -6.06 -11.30
N ALA A 80 7.95 -4.98 -11.64
CA ALA A 80 6.50 -4.91 -11.41
C ALA A 80 5.74 -6.00 -12.17
N GLY A 81 6.28 -6.46 -13.31
CA GLY A 81 5.77 -7.58 -14.12
C GLY A 81 5.64 -8.89 -13.34
N ARG A 82 6.50 -9.12 -12.35
CA ARG A 82 6.50 -10.33 -11.52
C ARG A 82 5.32 -10.38 -10.55
N VAL A 83 4.72 -9.24 -10.23
CA VAL A 83 3.53 -9.17 -9.38
C VAL A 83 2.27 -9.45 -10.20
N ASN A 84 1.63 -10.57 -9.89
CA ASN A 84 0.31 -10.94 -10.36
C ASN A 84 -0.76 -10.24 -9.52
N ILE A 85 -1.25 -9.10 -10.02
CA ILE A 85 -2.32 -8.31 -9.36
C ILE A 85 -3.69 -9.02 -9.31
N ARG A 86 -3.85 -10.21 -9.91
CA ARG A 86 -5.06 -11.04 -9.68
C ARG A 86 -4.92 -11.92 -8.44
N ASP A 87 -3.71 -12.03 -7.92
CA ASP A 87 -3.37 -12.80 -6.74
C ASP A 87 -3.41 -11.91 -5.49
N ARG A 88 -4.30 -12.25 -4.56
CA ARG A 88 -4.45 -11.49 -3.31
C ARG A 88 -3.24 -11.64 -2.39
N ALA A 89 -2.58 -12.80 -2.38
CA ALA A 89 -1.40 -13.01 -1.56
C ALA A 89 -0.26 -12.10 -2.02
N GLN A 90 -0.04 -12.01 -3.33
CA GLN A 90 0.97 -11.10 -3.86
C GLN A 90 0.59 -9.63 -3.67
N LYS A 91 -0.69 -9.25 -3.77
CA LYS A 91 -1.13 -7.91 -3.37
C LYS A 91 -0.87 -7.61 -1.90
N ALA A 92 -1.08 -8.59 -1.03
CA ALA A 92 -0.82 -8.47 0.41
C ALA A 92 0.68 -8.31 0.71
N VAL A 93 1.59 -8.93 -0.06
CA VAL A 93 3.04 -8.65 0.02
C VAL A 93 3.30 -7.16 -0.25
N VAL A 94 2.81 -6.61 -1.37
CA VAL A 94 3.02 -5.19 -1.72
C VAL A 94 2.45 -4.26 -0.64
N ALA A 95 1.24 -4.53 -0.15
CA ALA A 95 0.63 -3.75 0.91
C ALA A 95 1.43 -3.81 2.22
N SER A 96 2.05 -4.95 2.53
CA SER A 96 2.90 -5.12 3.72
C SER A 96 4.19 -4.30 3.61
N TYR A 97 4.84 -4.28 2.44
CA TYR A 97 5.98 -3.38 2.20
C TYR A 97 5.59 -1.90 2.35
N ALA A 98 4.44 -1.48 1.82
CA ALA A 98 3.97 -0.12 1.98
C ALA A 98 3.67 0.23 3.45
N GLN A 99 3.19 -0.72 4.25
CA GLN A 99 3.03 -0.55 5.70
C GLN A 99 4.38 -0.41 6.41
N ILE A 100 5.40 -1.17 6.02
CA ILE A 100 6.77 -1.05 6.55
C ILE A 100 7.31 0.36 6.37
N ILE A 101 7.17 0.91 5.17
CA ILE A 101 7.64 2.26 4.85
C ILE A 101 6.87 3.29 5.69
N ALA A 102 5.55 3.11 5.85
CA ALA A 102 4.74 4.00 6.67
C ALA A 102 5.19 3.99 8.14
N ASP A 103 5.48 2.81 8.69
CA ASP A 103 5.92 2.65 10.08
C ASP A 103 7.31 3.30 10.28
N HIS A 104 8.25 3.11 9.35
CA HIS A 104 9.56 3.78 9.40
C HIS A 104 9.43 5.31 9.31
N ALA A 105 8.52 5.81 8.46
CA ALA A 105 8.26 7.24 8.35
C ALA A 105 7.68 7.82 9.65
N GLU A 106 6.83 7.05 10.35
CA GLU A 106 6.29 7.42 11.66
C GLU A 106 7.37 7.44 12.74
N GLU A 107 8.26 6.43 12.79
CA GLU A 107 9.39 6.37 13.72
C GLU A 107 10.35 7.56 13.53
N LEU A 108 10.56 7.99 12.29
CA LEU A 108 11.34 9.18 11.94
C LEU A 108 10.62 10.51 12.24
N GLY A 109 9.37 10.47 12.71
CA GLY A 109 8.58 11.66 13.04
C GLY A 109 8.24 12.51 11.81
N LEU A 110 8.19 11.90 10.62
CA LEU A 110 7.84 12.59 9.39
C LEU A 110 6.34 12.91 9.39
N SER A 111 5.99 14.15 9.04
CA SER A 111 4.59 14.53 8.86
C SER A 111 4.33 15.05 7.45
N VAL A 112 3.14 14.79 6.91
CA VAL A 112 2.75 15.21 5.56
C VAL A 112 1.81 16.40 5.65
N ALA A 113 2.09 17.45 4.89
CA ALA A 113 1.26 18.65 4.83
C ALA A 113 1.04 19.10 3.38
N LEU A 114 -0.08 19.77 3.13
CA LEU A 114 -0.30 20.46 1.85
C LEU A 114 0.41 21.80 1.85
N ASN A 115 1.10 22.08 0.74
CA ASN A 115 1.58 23.40 0.41
C ASN A 115 0.55 24.13 -0.48
N PRO A 116 -0.19 25.13 0.05
CA PRO A 116 -1.21 25.83 -0.72
C PRO A 116 -0.62 26.68 -1.86
N ALA A 117 0.65 27.07 -1.79
CA ALA A 117 1.28 27.90 -2.82
C ALA A 117 1.60 27.10 -4.09
N THR A 118 2.01 25.84 -3.94
CA THR A 118 2.38 24.96 -5.07
C THR A 118 1.30 23.94 -5.41
N ASP A 119 0.24 23.86 -4.60
CA ASP A 119 -0.77 22.81 -4.64
C ASP A 119 -0.12 21.41 -4.69
N ASP A 120 0.80 21.16 -3.75
CA ASP A 120 1.56 19.91 -3.65
C ASP A 120 1.70 19.45 -2.19
N VAL A 121 2.15 18.21 -1.98
CA VAL A 121 2.40 17.62 -0.68
C VAL A 121 3.88 17.75 -0.29
N LEU A 122 4.11 18.13 0.96
CA LEU A 122 5.44 18.23 1.57
C LEU A 122 5.59 17.20 2.68
N VAL A 123 6.79 16.64 2.81
CA VAL A 123 7.25 16.03 4.05
C VAL A 123 7.88 17.09 4.92
N LYS A 124 7.48 17.13 6.18
CA LYS A 124 8.11 17.95 7.19
C LYS A 124 8.92 17.08 8.13
N ALA A 125 10.20 17.42 8.26
CA ALA A 125 11.12 16.79 9.19
C ALA A 125 11.52 17.80 10.28
N ARG A 126 11.68 17.31 11.52
CA ARG A 126 12.25 18.11 12.61
C ARG A 126 13.77 17.99 12.56
N SER A 127 14.46 19.12 12.41
CA SER A 127 15.92 19.21 12.53
C SER A 127 16.25 20.42 13.39
N ASP A 128 16.99 20.19 14.49
CA ASP A 128 17.48 21.24 15.41
C ASP A 128 16.43 22.33 15.74
N GLU A 129 15.27 21.90 16.26
CA GLU A 129 14.13 22.75 16.66
C GLU A 129 13.43 23.52 15.52
N LYS A 130 13.85 23.33 14.26
CA LYS A 130 13.19 23.90 13.08
C LYS A 130 12.48 22.81 12.28
N GLU A 131 11.26 23.12 11.87
CA GLU A 131 10.51 22.29 10.95
C GLU A 131 10.90 22.68 9.52
N VAL A 132 11.54 21.76 8.80
CA VAL A 132 11.95 21.97 7.40
C VAL A 132 11.04 21.13 6.50
N GLY A 133 10.48 21.76 5.46
CA GLY A 133 9.61 21.12 4.48
C GLY A 133 10.34 20.77 3.20
N TYR A 134 10.19 19.53 2.74
CA TYR A 134 10.71 19.01 1.48
C TYR A 134 9.56 18.54 0.60
N PRO A 135 9.61 18.69 -0.74
CA PRO A 135 8.66 18.03 -1.63
C PRO A 135 8.63 16.53 -1.33
N LEU A 136 7.44 15.98 -1.08
CA LEU A 136 7.29 14.55 -0.84
C LEU A 136 7.58 13.80 -2.15
N GLY A 137 8.49 12.83 -2.09
CA GLY A 137 8.88 12.00 -3.22
C GLY A 137 9.43 10.66 -2.75
N LEU A 138 9.27 9.61 -3.56
CA LEU A 138 9.67 8.25 -3.20
C LEU A 138 11.18 8.13 -2.93
N ARG A 139 11.98 9.02 -3.52
CA ARG A 139 13.43 9.15 -3.27
C ARG A 139 13.81 9.37 -1.80
N LEU A 140 12.87 9.83 -0.97
CA LEU A 140 13.13 10.15 0.45
C LEU A 140 13.19 8.89 1.34
N PHE A 141 12.82 7.72 0.83
CA PHE A 141 12.59 6.51 1.65
C PHE A 141 13.63 5.40 1.46
N SER A 142 14.78 5.67 0.81
CA SER A 142 15.81 4.64 0.54
C SER A 142 16.16 3.79 1.76
N PHE A 143 16.26 2.47 1.57
CA PHE A 143 16.76 1.53 2.58
C PHE A 143 18.30 1.41 2.56
N ASN A 144 18.92 1.84 1.47
CA ASN A 144 20.37 1.88 1.35
C ASN A 144 20.93 3.20 1.89
N GLU A 145 22.08 3.16 2.56
CA GLU A 145 22.83 4.35 3.00
C GLU A 145 23.15 5.28 1.82
N ASP A 146 23.60 4.70 0.70
CA ASP A 146 23.63 5.38 -0.59
C ASP A 146 22.24 5.30 -1.24
N GLY A 147 21.51 6.41 -1.20
CA GLY A 147 20.18 6.52 -1.82
C GLY A 147 20.15 6.30 -3.33
N GLN A 148 21.31 6.33 -4.01
CA GLN A 148 21.42 6.02 -5.43
C GLN A 148 21.61 4.53 -5.72
N ASN A 149 21.93 3.72 -4.70
CA ASN A 149 22.11 2.28 -4.85
C ASN A 149 20.74 1.60 -5.10
N PRO A 150 20.54 0.93 -6.25
CA PRO A 150 19.28 0.25 -6.56
C PRO A 150 19.16 -1.15 -5.95
N SER A 151 20.16 -1.65 -5.20
CA SER A 151 20.13 -2.99 -4.61
C SER A 151 18.94 -3.19 -3.69
N SER A 152 18.19 -4.27 -3.90
CA SER A 152 17.03 -4.64 -3.10
C SER A 152 17.34 -5.32 -1.78
N ASP A 153 18.62 -5.63 -1.49
CA ASP A 153 19.00 -6.46 -0.34
C ASP A 153 18.59 -5.81 0.98
N ALA A 154 18.89 -4.53 1.19
CA ALA A 154 18.51 -3.83 2.42
C ALA A 154 16.98 -3.73 2.59
N ALA A 155 16.24 -3.49 1.50
CA ALA A 155 14.78 -3.47 1.53
C ALA A 155 14.19 -4.85 1.84
N HIS A 156 14.79 -5.91 1.30
CA HIS A 156 14.43 -7.30 1.61
C HIS A 156 14.71 -7.62 3.08
N ASP A 157 15.88 -7.27 3.59
CA ASP A 157 16.27 -7.53 4.98
C ASP A 157 15.40 -6.75 5.97
N ALA A 158 15.07 -5.50 5.65
CA ALA A 158 14.10 -4.70 6.42
C ALA A 158 12.71 -5.35 6.46
N PHE A 159 12.29 -6.02 5.38
CA PHE A 159 11.03 -6.76 5.37
C PHE A 159 11.09 -8.02 6.22
N VAL A 160 12.09 -8.87 6.00
CA VAL A 160 12.22 -10.17 6.66
C VAL A 160 12.46 -10.01 8.15
N SER A 161 13.21 -9.00 8.58
CA SER A 161 13.50 -8.74 10.00
C SER A 161 12.29 -8.41 10.87
N ARG A 162 11.12 -8.09 10.28
CA ARG A 162 9.85 -7.92 11.03
C ARG A 162 9.25 -9.24 11.48
N PHE A 163 9.75 -10.36 10.97
CA PHE A 163 9.25 -11.68 11.26
C PHE A 163 10.34 -12.50 11.97
N PRO A 164 10.00 -13.27 13.00
CA PRO A 164 10.95 -14.18 13.65
C PRO A 164 11.55 -15.20 12.67
N ASP A 165 10.75 -15.63 11.69
CA ASP A 165 11.13 -16.59 10.66
C ASP A 165 10.25 -16.45 9.40
N VAL A 166 10.65 -17.18 8.35
CA VAL A 166 9.96 -17.19 7.05
C VAL A 166 8.54 -17.75 7.16
N GLU A 167 8.29 -18.74 8.03
CA GLU A 167 6.97 -19.33 8.20
C GLU A 167 5.97 -18.31 8.76
N THR A 168 6.40 -17.53 9.76
CA THR A 168 5.62 -16.45 10.36
C THR A 168 5.33 -15.34 9.35
N MET A 169 6.29 -15.00 8.50
CA MET A 169 6.09 -14.07 7.38
C MET A 169 5.03 -14.58 6.41
N VAL A 170 5.11 -15.84 5.99
CA VAL A 170 4.14 -16.46 5.08
C VAL A 170 2.76 -16.49 5.71
N ASP A 171 2.64 -16.92 6.96
CA ASP A 171 1.37 -16.95 7.70
C ASP A 171 0.75 -15.56 7.83
N TYR A 172 1.55 -14.55 8.17
CA TYR A 172 1.09 -13.15 8.22
C TYR A 172 0.49 -12.70 6.88
N VAL A 173 1.21 -12.94 5.77
CA VAL A 173 0.73 -12.55 4.43
C VAL A 173 -0.51 -13.33 4.03
N GLN A 174 -0.55 -14.65 4.29
CA GLN A 174 -1.71 -15.48 3.98
C GLN A 174 -2.94 -15.07 4.80
N LYS A 175 -2.76 -14.74 6.10
CA LYS A 175 -3.83 -14.20 6.95
C LYS A 175 -4.40 -12.92 6.36
N ARG A 176 -3.57 -11.96 5.95
CA ARG A 176 -4.04 -10.74 5.27
C ARG A 176 -4.75 -11.03 3.95
N ALA A 177 -4.19 -11.93 3.13
CA ALA A 177 -4.75 -12.28 1.83
C ALA A 177 -6.12 -12.98 1.93
N SER A 178 -6.28 -13.83 2.94
CA SER A 178 -7.53 -14.55 3.22
C SER A 178 -8.51 -13.75 4.06
N PHE A 179 -8.09 -12.67 4.72
CA PHE A 179 -8.95 -11.90 5.63
C PHE A 179 -10.25 -11.47 4.96
N ARG A 180 -10.18 -11.06 3.70
CA ARG A 180 -11.35 -10.67 2.91
C ARG A 180 -12.39 -11.78 2.80
N ASP A 181 -11.96 -13.01 2.52
CA ASP A 181 -12.85 -14.17 2.47
C ASP A 181 -13.37 -14.52 3.86
N ASN A 182 -12.51 -14.37 4.89
CA ASN A 182 -12.88 -14.66 6.27
C ASN A 182 -13.90 -13.66 6.81
N ALA A 183 -13.82 -12.40 6.39
CA ALA A 183 -14.76 -11.35 6.74
C ALA A 183 -16.14 -11.60 6.12
N LEU A 184 -16.21 -12.01 4.85
CA LEU A 184 -17.49 -12.18 4.17
C LEU A 184 -18.19 -13.51 4.46
N TYR A 185 -17.42 -14.59 4.66
CA TYR A 185 -17.99 -15.93 4.73
C TYR A 185 -18.01 -16.43 6.18
N ALA A 186 -19.18 -16.91 6.60
CA ALA A 186 -19.30 -17.66 7.84
C ALA A 186 -18.39 -18.89 7.78
N ARG A 187 -17.62 -19.09 8.85
CA ARG A 187 -16.87 -20.33 9.09
C ARG A 187 -17.61 -21.18 10.11
N ASP A 188 -17.08 -22.35 10.43
CA ASP A 188 -17.66 -23.23 11.45
C ASP A 188 -17.82 -22.54 12.82
N GLY A 189 -17.05 -21.48 13.08
CA GLY A 189 -17.15 -20.61 14.26
C GLY A 189 -18.05 -19.37 14.12
N GLY A 190 -18.82 -19.25 13.03
CA GLY A 190 -19.67 -18.08 12.74
C GLY A 190 -19.01 -17.03 11.83
N ALA A 191 -19.68 -15.88 11.68
CA ALA A 191 -19.13 -14.71 11.01
C ALA A 191 -18.23 -13.92 12.00
N PRO A 192 -17.07 -13.40 11.58
CA PRO A 192 -16.24 -12.59 12.47
C PRO A 192 -16.99 -11.32 12.87
N ASP A 193 -17.18 -11.15 14.18
CA ASP A 193 -17.71 -9.93 14.78
C ASP A 193 -16.55 -9.00 15.11
N LEU A 194 -16.32 -8.01 14.25
CA LEU A 194 -15.33 -6.96 14.50
C LEU A 194 -15.88 -6.01 15.57
N SER A 195 -15.11 -5.78 16.62
CA SER A 195 -15.41 -4.69 17.56
C SER A 195 -15.38 -3.32 16.85
N PRO A 196 -16.09 -2.31 17.37
CA PRO A 196 -15.99 -0.93 16.87
C PRO A 196 -14.55 -0.40 16.84
N GLU A 197 -13.74 -0.76 17.82
CA GLU A 197 -12.33 -0.37 17.90
C GLU A 197 -11.51 -0.98 16.77
N GLN A 198 -11.65 -2.30 16.53
CA GLN A 198 -10.98 -2.98 15.42
C GLN A 198 -11.39 -2.40 14.06
N LEU A 199 -12.67 -2.06 13.88
CA LEU A 199 -13.14 -1.39 12.67
C LEU A 199 -12.47 -0.02 12.51
N ASN A 200 -12.46 0.81 13.55
CA ASN A 200 -11.89 2.16 13.48
C ASN A 200 -10.39 2.13 13.18
N ILE A 201 -9.65 1.22 13.81
CA ILE A 201 -8.22 0.98 13.51
C ILE A 201 -8.06 0.57 12.05
N GLY A 202 -8.84 -0.42 11.59
CA GLY A 202 -8.80 -0.89 10.21
C GLY A 202 -9.13 0.18 9.17
N LEU A 203 -10.18 0.97 9.42
CA LEU A 203 -10.56 2.08 8.56
C LEU A 203 -9.43 3.11 8.45
N ARG A 204 -8.80 3.45 9.57
CA ARG A 204 -7.67 4.39 9.59
C ARG A 204 -6.46 3.84 8.84
N GLU A 205 -5.98 2.66 9.19
CA GLU A 205 -4.79 2.05 8.60
C GLU A 205 -4.96 1.84 7.09
N HIS A 206 -6.08 1.23 6.67
CA HIS A 206 -6.31 0.98 5.25
C HIS A 206 -6.57 2.28 4.47
N THR A 207 -7.20 3.29 5.06
CA THR A 207 -7.36 4.59 4.38
C THR A 207 -6.00 5.24 4.13
N LEU A 208 -5.16 5.33 5.16
CA LEU A 208 -3.81 5.89 5.03
C LEU A 208 -2.98 5.12 4.00
N LEU A 209 -2.96 3.79 4.10
CA LEU A 209 -2.22 2.93 3.18
C LEU A 209 -2.70 3.08 1.74
N THR A 210 -4.02 3.14 1.53
CA THR A 210 -4.63 3.32 0.20
C THR A 210 -4.26 4.68 -0.40
N LEU A 211 -4.31 5.75 0.39
CA LEU A 211 -3.91 7.09 -0.05
C LEU A 211 -2.42 7.13 -0.41
N SER A 212 -1.55 6.55 0.43
CA SER A 212 -0.11 6.48 0.19
C SER A 212 0.23 5.70 -1.07
N LEU A 213 -0.45 4.59 -1.33
CA LEU A 213 -0.25 3.77 -2.54
C LEU A 213 -0.71 4.50 -3.82
N ILE A 214 -1.83 5.22 -3.78
CA ILE A 214 -2.27 6.05 -4.91
C ILE A 214 -1.30 7.21 -5.13
N TRP A 215 -0.83 7.84 -4.06
CA TRP A 215 0.20 8.88 -4.16
C TRP A 215 1.49 8.34 -4.76
N ALA A 216 1.99 7.19 -4.29
CA ALA A 216 3.18 6.54 -4.84
C ALA A 216 3.01 6.21 -6.33
N ALA A 217 1.82 5.78 -6.75
CA ALA A 217 1.50 5.55 -8.15
C ALA A 217 1.65 6.83 -8.99
N MET A 218 1.24 7.99 -8.46
CA MET A 218 1.44 9.28 -9.13
C MET A 218 2.90 9.71 -9.17
N ASP A 219 3.65 9.50 -8.08
CA ASP A 219 5.06 9.88 -8.00
C ASP A 219 5.88 9.12 -9.05
N VAL A 220 5.63 7.81 -9.18
CA VAL A 220 6.25 6.95 -10.20
C VAL A 220 6.07 7.47 -11.63
N THR A 221 4.98 8.16 -11.96
CA THR A 221 4.77 8.69 -13.32
C THR A 221 5.61 9.94 -13.62
N THR A 222 6.23 10.55 -12.61
CA THR A 222 7.05 11.75 -12.76
C THR A 222 8.53 11.42 -13.00
N HIS A 223 8.92 10.17 -12.79
CA HIS A 223 10.31 9.74 -12.88
C HIS A 223 10.76 9.63 -14.34
N LYS A 224 11.84 10.32 -14.70
CA LYS A 224 12.45 10.22 -16.04
C LYS A 224 13.31 8.96 -16.19
N GLU A 225 13.90 8.52 -15.10
CA GLU A 225 14.72 7.31 -14.99
C GLU A 225 14.22 6.47 -13.82
N PRO A 226 14.50 5.15 -13.80
CA PRO A 226 14.12 4.31 -12.67
C PRO A 226 14.70 4.84 -11.35
N GLU A 227 13.80 5.25 -10.45
CA GLU A 227 14.15 5.73 -9.12
C GLU A 227 14.67 4.55 -8.27
N PRO A 228 15.88 4.65 -7.70
CA PRO A 228 16.50 3.56 -6.94
C PRO A 228 15.57 2.95 -5.89
N PHE A 229 14.87 3.77 -5.11
CA PHE A 229 13.92 3.27 -4.11
C PHE A 229 12.83 2.36 -4.69
N VAL A 230 12.28 2.72 -5.85
CA VAL A 230 11.24 1.91 -6.50
C VAL A 230 11.82 0.58 -6.97
N VAL A 231 13.07 0.57 -7.44
CA VAL A 231 13.80 -0.64 -7.80
C VAL A 231 14.05 -1.51 -6.56
N GLN A 232 14.51 -0.92 -5.45
CA GLN A 232 14.75 -1.62 -4.18
C GLN A 232 13.48 -2.37 -3.73
N ILE A 233 12.35 -1.66 -3.65
CA ILE A 233 11.09 -2.23 -3.18
C ILE A 233 10.53 -3.29 -4.13
N LEU A 234 10.48 -3.01 -5.43
CA LEU A 234 9.96 -4.00 -6.39
C LEU A 234 10.86 -5.22 -6.50
N GLY A 235 12.18 -5.06 -6.34
CA GLY A 235 13.14 -6.15 -6.23
C GLY A 235 12.90 -7.01 -5.01
N ALA A 236 12.74 -6.39 -3.83
CA ALA A 236 12.48 -7.08 -2.57
C ALA A 236 11.12 -7.81 -2.58
N ILE A 237 10.06 -7.17 -3.09
CA ILE A 237 8.77 -7.82 -3.34
C ILE A 237 8.96 -9.06 -4.23
N SER A 238 9.70 -8.91 -5.32
CA SER A 238 9.95 -9.98 -6.28
C SER A 238 10.72 -11.16 -5.69
N ALA A 239 11.55 -10.94 -4.65
CA ALA A 239 12.25 -12.01 -3.95
C ALA A 239 11.32 -12.81 -3.01
N VAL A 240 10.30 -12.16 -2.44
CA VAL A 240 9.41 -12.77 -1.45
C VAL A 240 8.15 -13.42 -2.05
N ILE A 241 7.69 -12.95 -3.22
CA ILE A 241 6.44 -13.46 -3.83
C ILE A 241 6.44 -14.98 -4.07
N ASP A 242 7.58 -15.56 -4.45
CA ASP A 242 7.71 -16.99 -4.74
C ASP A 242 7.72 -17.83 -3.46
N VAL A 243 8.10 -17.24 -2.33
CA VAL A 243 8.06 -17.88 -1.00
C VAL A 243 6.63 -17.90 -0.45
N VAL A 244 5.92 -16.77 -0.56
CA VAL A 244 4.55 -16.62 -0.02
C VAL A 244 3.53 -17.42 -0.80
N ARG A 245 3.72 -17.56 -2.12
CA ARG A 245 2.88 -18.38 -2.96
C ARG A 245 3.73 -19.10 -3.99
N PRO A 246 4.31 -20.27 -3.65
CA PRO A 246 5.09 -21.02 -4.61
C PRO A 246 4.26 -21.32 -5.85
N PRO A 247 4.89 -21.44 -7.03
CA PRO A 247 4.21 -21.79 -8.26
C PRO A 247 3.30 -22.99 -8.02
N LYS A 248 2.06 -22.93 -8.52
CA LYS A 248 1.14 -24.06 -8.42
C LYS A 248 1.77 -25.22 -9.16
N VAL A 249 2.34 -26.17 -8.42
CA VAL A 249 2.79 -27.44 -8.96
C VAL A 249 1.58 -28.12 -9.58
N CYS A 250 1.65 -28.45 -10.86
CA CYS A 250 0.58 -29.15 -11.55
C CYS A 250 0.30 -30.47 -10.83
N LYS A 251 -0.91 -30.63 -10.29
CA LYS A 251 -1.31 -31.86 -9.58
C LYS A 251 -1.18 -33.13 -10.44
N HIS A 252 -1.13 -33.00 -11.76
CA HIS A 252 -0.99 -34.12 -12.68
C HIS A 252 0.46 -34.47 -13.04
N CYS A 253 1.38 -33.52 -13.07
CA CYS A 253 2.76 -33.80 -13.52
C CYS A 253 3.85 -33.39 -12.52
N GLY A 254 3.51 -32.81 -11.38
CA GLY A 254 4.48 -32.46 -10.34
C GLY A 254 5.46 -31.36 -10.74
N LYS A 255 5.18 -30.63 -11.83
CA LYS A 255 5.98 -29.53 -12.36
C LYS A 255 5.20 -28.23 -12.31
#